data_AF-A0A935LIK5-F1
#
_entry.id   AF-A0A935LIK5-F1
#
_cell.length_a   1.000
_cell.length_b   1.000
_cell.length_c   1.000
_cell.angle_alpha   90.00
_cell.angle_beta   90.00
_cell.angle_gamma   90.00
#
_symmetry.space_group_name_H-M   'P 1'
#
loop_
_entity.id
_entity.type
_entity.pdbx_description
1 polymer ?
#
loop_
_entity_poly.entity_id
_entity_poly.type
_entity_poly.pdbx_seq_one_letter_code
_entity_poly.pdbx_strand_id
1 'polypeptide(L)'
;MHSASPSVSSARTSGTWTDWCAPVSTVCASIPRVASARALELRPGRALDADTLLLELEAARYGQSADAIQPGSYVRDGNSFLIQTRAFVDGGGAQPSRRIRVTLANRRIGKLEDVAAKRALESVKIDPARIATLYGKARQERRLVKLDEVPPLFLRTLLAVEDKGFRDPSRHRPLGHGGRCSSTSSPASCRRVARR
;
A
#
# COMPACT_ATOMS: atom_id res chain seq x y z
N MET A 1 -53.48 -47.65 -10.12
CA MET A 1 -53.54 -47.12 -11.50
C MET A 1 -52.39 -46.16 -11.66
N HIS A 2 -51.52 -46.47 -12.63
CA HIS A 2 -50.24 -45.80 -12.91
C HIS A 2 -50.40 -44.55 -13.79
N SER A 3 -49.32 -43.77 -13.86
CA SER A 3 -48.91 -42.74 -14.85
C SER A 3 -48.89 -41.30 -14.28
N ALA A 4 -47.87 -40.47 -14.48
CA ALA A 4 -46.54 -40.61 -15.07
C ALA A 4 -45.65 -39.40 -14.65
N SER A 5 -44.34 -39.62 -14.53
CA SER A 5 -43.31 -38.55 -14.53
C SER A 5 -43.20 -37.87 -15.90
N PRO A 6 -42.61 -36.66 -16.02
CA PRO A 6 -41.15 -36.52 -16.27
C PRO A 6 -40.58 -35.24 -15.62
N SER A 7 -39.30 -34.88 -15.60
CA SER A 7 -38.00 -35.49 -15.87
C SER A 7 -37.00 -34.53 -15.21
N VAL A 8 -36.09 -35.06 -14.40
CA VAL A 8 -34.93 -34.30 -13.92
C VAL A 8 -33.95 -34.18 -15.10
N SER A 9 -33.66 -32.95 -15.54
CA SER A 9 -32.56 -32.68 -16.48
C SER A 9 -31.41 -32.03 -15.72
N SER A 10 -30.34 -32.80 -15.59
CA SER A 10 -29.06 -32.40 -15.04
C SER A 10 -28.26 -31.63 -16.10
N ALA A 11 -28.22 -30.30 -16.01
CA ALA A 11 -27.23 -29.51 -16.73
C ALA A 11 -26.03 -29.25 -15.81
N ARG A 12 -25.08 -30.18 -15.88
CA ARG A 12 -23.72 -30.05 -15.37
C ARG A 12 -22.99 -29.03 -16.24
N THR A 13 -22.88 -27.77 -15.81
CA THR A 13 -21.93 -26.82 -16.41
C THR A 13 -20.70 -26.74 -15.53
N SER A 14 -19.66 -27.43 -15.98
CA SER A 14 -18.29 -27.28 -15.52
C SER A 14 -17.80 -25.87 -15.86
N GLY A 15 -18.00 -24.93 -14.95
CA GLY A 15 -17.36 -23.61 -15.01
C GLY A 15 -15.90 -23.72 -14.57
N THR A 16 -14.98 -23.71 -15.54
CA THR A 16 -13.56 -23.51 -15.28
C THR A 16 -13.32 -22.11 -14.72
N TRP A 17 -12.39 -21.97 -13.78
CA TRP A 17 -12.11 -20.78 -12.96
C TRP A 17 -11.73 -19.49 -13.74
N THR A 18 -11.67 -19.54 -15.08
CA THR A 18 -11.19 -18.46 -15.94
C THR A 18 -12.28 -17.51 -16.47
N ASP A 19 -13.56 -17.69 -16.12
CA ASP A 19 -14.67 -16.95 -16.77
C ASP A 19 -15.13 -15.68 -16.03
N TRP A 20 -14.38 -15.21 -15.03
CA TRP A 20 -14.65 -13.95 -14.33
C TRP A 20 -13.57 -12.91 -14.63
N CYS A 21 -13.40 -12.54 -15.92
CA CYS A 21 -12.70 -11.31 -16.24
C CYS A 21 -13.11 -10.70 -17.59
N ALA A 22 -13.71 -9.51 -17.48
CA ALA A 22 -13.81 -8.40 -18.44
C ALA A 22 -15.17 -8.18 -19.13
N PRO A 23 -15.56 -6.93 -19.52
CA PRO A 23 -14.89 -5.63 -19.31
C PRO A 23 -15.85 -4.49 -18.86
N VAL A 24 -15.64 -3.88 -17.69
CA VAL A 24 -16.07 -2.48 -17.42
C VAL A 24 -15.00 -1.81 -16.56
N SER A 25 -14.47 -0.70 -17.09
CA SER A 25 -13.54 0.24 -16.45
C SER A 25 -12.17 -0.31 -16.02
N THR A 26 -11.29 -0.40 -17.00
CA THR A 26 -9.84 -0.23 -16.77
C THR A 26 -9.58 1.18 -16.20
N VAL A 27 -9.62 1.29 -14.88
CA VAL A 27 -8.66 2.13 -14.17
C VAL A 27 -8.02 1.23 -13.11
N CYS A 28 -7.01 0.48 -13.52
CA CYS A 28 -6.00 0.01 -12.56
C CYS A 28 -5.35 1.28 -11.98
N ALA A 29 -5.91 1.80 -10.90
CA ALA A 29 -5.30 2.89 -10.16
C ALA A 29 -3.91 2.41 -9.75
N SER A 30 -2.87 3.08 -10.25
CA SER A 30 -1.49 2.69 -9.99
C SER A 30 -1.19 2.87 -8.50
N ILE A 31 -1.11 1.77 -7.76
CA ILE A 31 -0.60 1.79 -6.39
C ILE A 31 0.89 2.14 -6.49
N PRO A 32 1.38 3.13 -5.72
CA PRO A 32 2.79 3.48 -5.75
C PRO A 32 3.64 2.27 -5.34
N ARG A 33 4.72 2.02 -6.09
CA ARG A 33 5.66 0.95 -5.77
C ARG A 33 6.82 1.53 -4.97
N VAL A 34 7.21 0.85 -3.90
CA VAL A 34 8.41 1.23 -3.14
C VAL A 34 9.64 0.66 -3.84
N ALA A 35 10.60 1.52 -4.15
CA ALA A 35 11.93 1.12 -4.58
C ALA A 35 12.85 1.07 -3.35
N SER A 36 13.42 -0.11 -3.11
CA SER A 36 14.35 -0.36 -2.02
C SER A 36 15.72 -0.76 -2.56
N ALA A 37 16.76 -0.51 -1.77
CA ALA A 37 18.12 -0.95 -2.03
C ALA A 37 18.25 -2.48 -1.88
N ARG A 38 19.49 -2.98 -2.05
CA ARG A 38 19.81 -4.36 -1.70
C ARG A 38 19.78 -4.51 -0.18
N ALA A 39 19.17 -5.59 0.32
CA ALA A 39 19.23 -5.94 1.73
C ALA A 39 20.68 -6.27 2.13
N LEU A 40 21.18 -5.64 3.20
CA LEU A 40 22.52 -5.91 3.71
C LEU A 40 22.53 -7.27 4.42
N GLU A 41 23.30 -8.21 3.89
CA GLU A 41 23.53 -9.51 4.52
C GLU A 41 24.76 -9.43 5.43
N LEU A 42 24.54 -9.59 6.73
CA LEU A 42 25.57 -9.70 7.74
C LEU A 42 25.96 -11.17 7.88
N ARG A 43 27.26 -11.45 7.79
CA ARG A 43 27.85 -12.78 7.95
C ARG A 43 29.23 -12.68 8.61
N PRO A 44 29.59 -13.58 9.52
CA PRO A 44 30.97 -13.67 10.00
C PRO A 44 31.98 -13.74 8.85
N GLY A 45 33.10 -13.03 8.97
CA GLY A 45 34.18 -12.94 7.97
C GLY A 45 33.98 -11.88 6.87
N ARG A 46 32.77 -11.35 6.70
CA ARG A 46 32.49 -10.26 5.73
C ARG A 46 33.28 -9.01 6.11
N ALA A 47 33.93 -8.39 5.13
CA ALA A 47 34.55 -7.07 5.28
C ALA A 47 33.48 -6.00 5.50
N LEU A 48 33.52 -5.39 6.67
CA LEU A 48 32.61 -4.33 7.12
C LEU A 48 33.26 -3.72 8.36
N ASP A 49 33.39 -2.40 8.40
CA ASP A 49 33.82 -1.68 9.59
C ASP A 49 32.62 -1.07 10.34
N ALA A 50 32.86 -0.56 11.54
CA ALA A 50 31.81 -0.05 12.41
C ALA A 50 31.10 1.17 11.81
N ASP A 51 31.86 2.05 11.15
CA ASP A 51 31.31 3.28 10.58
C ASP A 51 30.53 3.01 9.30
N THR A 52 30.97 2.06 8.46
CA THR A 52 30.17 1.60 7.32
C THR A 52 28.90 0.90 7.79
N LEU A 53 28.96 0.06 8.83
CA LEU A 53 27.75 -0.55 9.38
C LEU A 53 26.78 0.52 9.90
N LEU A 54 27.28 1.56 10.57
CA LEU A 54 26.46 2.68 11.02
C LEU A 54 25.79 3.40 9.84
N LEU A 55 26.55 3.72 8.78
CA LEU A 55 26.01 4.35 7.57
C LEU A 55 24.91 3.51 6.91
N GLU A 56 25.09 2.19 6.84
CA GLU A 56 24.08 1.26 6.30
C GLU A 56 22.81 1.24 7.16
N LEU A 57 22.95 1.25 8.49
CA LEU A 57 21.82 1.34 9.42
C LEU A 57 21.07 2.66 9.28
N GLU A 58 21.78 3.78 9.16
CA GLU A 58 21.19 5.11 8.94
C GLU A 58 20.46 5.19 7.60
N ALA A 59 21.05 4.64 6.53
CA ALA A 59 20.41 4.53 5.23
C ALA A 59 19.11 3.70 5.30
N ALA A 60 19.11 2.62 6.09
CA ALA A 60 17.94 1.81 6.41
C ALA A 60 16.96 2.45 7.42
N ARG A 61 17.24 3.70 7.85
CA ARG A 61 16.43 4.46 8.82
C ARG A 61 16.31 3.74 10.18
N TYR A 62 17.38 3.13 10.64
CA TYR A 62 17.47 2.63 12.01
C TYR A 62 17.77 3.78 12.97
N GLY A 63 17.10 3.80 14.12
CA GLY A 63 17.30 4.81 15.16
C GLY A 63 18.16 4.30 16.31
N GLN A 64 18.99 5.15 16.89
CA GLN A 64 19.68 4.83 18.14
C GLN A 64 18.68 4.78 19.30
N SER A 65 18.78 3.76 20.15
CA SER A 65 17.95 3.57 21.35
C SER A 65 18.85 3.11 22.50
N ALA A 66 18.37 3.19 23.75
CA ALA A 66 19.13 2.73 24.91
C ALA A 66 19.28 1.19 24.94
N ASP A 67 18.23 0.47 24.52
CA ASP A 67 18.18 -1.00 24.67
C ASP A 67 18.02 -1.75 23.36
N ALA A 68 17.78 -1.08 22.23
CA ALA A 68 17.46 -1.71 20.95
C ALA A 68 16.36 -2.79 21.09
N ILE A 69 15.19 -2.40 21.63
CA ILE A 69 14.02 -3.28 21.77
C ILE A 69 13.03 -3.07 20.62
N GLN A 70 12.90 -1.84 20.14
CA GLN A 70 11.94 -1.50 19.10
C GLN A 70 12.46 -1.92 17.72
N PRO A 71 11.65 -2.54 16.84
CA PRO A 71 12.08 -2.88 15.50
C PRO A 71 12.62 -1.68 14.72
N GLY A 72 13.82 -1.82 14.14
CA GLY A 72 14.51 -0.71 13.48
C GLY A 72 15.27 0.19 14.45
N SER A 73 15.75 -0.36 15.57
CA SER A 73 16.59 0.38 16.51
C SER A 73 17.91 -0.35 16.79
N TYR A 74 18.91 0.41 17.21
CA TYR A 74 20.22 -0.13 17.57
C TYR A 74 20.85 0.59 18.77
N VAL A 75 21.80 -0.09 19.40
CA VAL A 75 22.75 0.45 20.38
C VAL A 75 24.15 0.20 19.81
N ARG A 76 25.02 1.21 19.87
CA ARG A 76 26.44 1.07 19.52
C ARG A 76 27.29 1.22 20.78
N ASP A 77 28.19 0.28 20.98
CA ASP A 77 29.24 0.31 21.99
C ASP A 77 30.59 0.01 21.31
N GLY A 78 31.29 1.06 20.88
CA GLY A 78 32.51 0.95 20.07
C GLY A 78 32.30 0.15 18.78
N ASN A 79 32.84 -1.09 18.77
CA ASN A 79 32.75 -2.05 17.67
C ASN A 79 31.67 -3.13 17.87
N SER A 80 30.85 -3.01 18.90
CA SER A 80 29.74 -3.91 19.19
C SER A 80 28.42 -3.19 18.92
N PHE A 81 27.53 -3.85 18.19
CA PHE A 81 26.20 -3.35 17.86
C PHE A 81 25.16 -4.32 18.35
N LEU A 82 24.18 -3.80 19.09
CA LEU A 82 22.95 -4.52 19.40
C LEU A 82 21.85 -3.95 18.50
N ILE A 83 21.26 -4.77 17.65
CA ILE A 83 20.33 -4.31 16.61
C ILE A 83 19.04 -5.12 16.74
N GLN A 84 17.90 -4.44 16.77
CA GLN A 84 16.60 -5.07 16.58
C GLN A 84 16.16 -4.91 15.13
N THR A 85 16.23 -5.99 14.36
CA THR A 85 15.85 -5.94 12.94
C THR A 85 14.35 -5.80 12.74
N ARG A 86 13.92 -5.21 11.63
CA ARG A 86 12.51 -5.22 11.22
C ARG A 86 12.16 -6.52 10.51
N ALA A 87 10.90 -6.94 10.61
CA ALA A 87 10.39 -7.99 9.75
C ALA A 87 10.14 -7.42 8.35
N PHE A 88 10.57 -8.14 7.31
CA PHE A 88 10.35 -7.75 5.91
C PHE A 88 10.31 -8.98 5.00
N VAL A 89 9.90 -8.79 3.75
CA VAL A 89 9.92 -9.86 2.73
C VAL A 89 10.91 -9.47 1.65
N ASP A 90 11.81 -10.39 1.31
CA ASP A 90 12.73 -10.25 0.18
C ASP A 90 12.52 -11.36 -0.85
N GLY A 91 13.32 -11.37 -1.92
CA GLY A 91 13.22 -12.41 -2.96
C GLY A 91 13.52 -13.83 -2.48
N GLY A 92 14.12 -14.00 -1.30
CA GLY A 92 14.36 -15.29 -0.66
C GLY A 92 13.30 -15.68 0.38
N GLY A 93 12.29 -14.83 0.62
CA GLY A 93 11.17 -15.10 1.52
C GLY A 93 11.05 -14.11 2.67
N ALA A 94 10.22 -14.47 3.65
CA ALA A 94 9.99 -13.65 4.83
C ALA A 94 11.18 -13.70 5.80
N GLN A 95 11.64 -12.54 6.23
CA GLN A 95 12.66 -12.34 7.24
C GLN A 95 11.98 -11.88 8.54
N PRO A 96 12.07 -12.64 9.64
CA PRO A 96 11.48 -12.24 10.92
C PRO A 96 12.32 -11.16 11.61
N SER A 97 11.68 -10.37 12.47
CA SER A 97 12.38 -9.47 13.40
C SER A 97 13.20 -10.27 14.40
N ARG A 98 14.45 -9.86 14.63
CA ARG A 98 15.38 -10.51 15.57
C ARG A 98 16.21 -9.48 16.31
N ARG A 99 16.57 -9.80 17.54
CA ARG A 99 17.54 -9.04 18.33
C ARG A 99 18.92 -9.66 18.15
N ILE A 100 19.77 -9.01 17.39
CA ILE A 100 21.09 -9.53 17.03
C ILE A 100 22.20 -8.72 17.68
N ARG A 101 23.28 -9.39 18.07
CA ARG A 101 24.54 -8.77 18.44
C ARG A 101 25.55 -8.99 17.33
N VAL A 102 26.14 -7.90 16.85
CA VAL A 102 27.18 -7.88 15.83
C VAL A 102 28.44 -7.34 16.47
N THR A 103 29.52 -8.11 16.46
CA THR A 103 30.82 -7.66 16.97
C THR A 103 31.81 -7.62 15.83
N LEU A 104 32.40 -6.44 15.61
CA LEU A 104 33.34 -6.20 14.53
C LEU A 104 34.79 -6.23 15.05
N ALA A 105 35.67 -6.89 14.31
CA ALA A 105 37.09 -6.97 14.60
C ALA A 105 37.87 -6.93 13.29
N ASN A 106 39.01 -6.23 13.26
CA ASN A 106 39.90 -6.17 12.09
C ASN A 106 39.18 -5.76 10.79
N ARG A 107 38.25 -4.79 10.87
CA ARG A 107 37.39 -4.31 9.77
C ARG A 107 36.54 -5.42 9.11
N ARG A 108 36.15 -6.41 9.89
CA ARG A 108 35.27 -7.51 9.49
C ARG A 108 34.24 -7.80 10.57
N ILE A 109 33.16 -8.45 10.19
CA ILE A 109 32.21 -9.03 11.14
C ILE A 109 32.89 -10.25 11.79
N GLY A 110 33.19 -10.14 13.08
CA GLY A 110 33.84 -11.22 13.84
C GLY A 110 32.82 -12.21 14.38
N LYS A 111 31.80 -11.70 15.11
CA LYS A 111 30.72 -12.52 15.68
C LYS A 111 29.36 -11.96 15.31
N LEU A 112 28.41 -12.88 15.10
CA LEU A 112 27.01 -12.59 14.86
C LEU A 112 26.18 -13.56 15.72
N GLU A 113 25.36 -13.04 16.60
CA GLU A 113 24.61 -13.83 17.58
C GLU A 113 23.17 -13.34 17.69
N ASP A 114 22.23 -14.27 17.81
CA ASP A 114 20.86 -13.99 18.23
C ASP A 114 20.83 -13.90 19.76
N VAL A 115 20.44 -12.73 20.28
CA VAL A 115 20.42 -12.46 21.72
C VAL A 115 19.27 -13.17 22.43
N ALA A 116 18.14 -13.36 21.74
CA ALA A 116 16.98 -14.04 22.32
C ALA A 116 17.22 -15.56 22.37
N ALA A 117 17.75 -16.14 21.28
CA ALA A 117 18.04 -17.57 21.21
C ALA A 117 19.41 -17.96 21.80
N LYS A 118 20.24 -16.97 22.19
CA LYS A 118 21.63 -17.15 22.67
C LYS A 118 22.45 -18.07 21.75
N ARG A 119 22.31 -17.89 20.43
CA ARG A 119 22.90 -18.77 19.41
C ARG A 119 23.68 -17.95 18.39
N ALA A 120 24.82 -18.46 17.95
CA ALA A 120 25.55 -17.91 16.82
C ALA A 120 24.72 -18.04 15.52
N LEU A 121 24.74 -17.00 14.69
CA LEU A 121 24.07 -16.98 13.39
C LEU A 121 25.12 -17.02 12.28
N GLU A 122 24.86 -17.83 11.26
CA GLU A 122 25.70 -17.88 10.06
C GLU A 122 25.49 -16.65 9.16
N SER A 123 24.24 -16.19 9.08
CA SER A 123 23.86 -14.98 8.37
C SER A 123 22.58 -14.37 8.92
N VAL A 124 22.43 -13.06 8.73
CA VAL A 124 21.16 -12.36 8.92
C VAL A 124 21.07 -11.19 7.95
N LYS A 125 19.87 -10.86 7.48
CA LYS A 125 19.64 -9.73 6.59
C LYS A 125 18.99 -8.58 7.33
N ILE A 126 19.45 -7.37 7.05
CA ILE A 126 18.81 -6.12 7.47
C ILE A 126 17.86 -5.65 6.37
N ASP A 127 16.71 -5.10 6.76
CA ASP A 127 15.76 -4.53 5.79
C ASP A 127 16.44 -3.48 4.91
N PRO A 128 16.19 -3.51 3.60
CA PRO A 128 16.86 -2.63 2.67
C PRO A 128 16.44 -1.17 2.87
N ALA A 129 17.39 -0.26 2.66
CA ALA A 129 17.11 1.17 2.62
C ALA A 129 16.02 1.49 1.60
N ARG A 130 15.00 2.24 2.02
CA ARG A 130 13.98 2.76 1.11
C ARG A 130 14.57 3.92 0.31
N ILE A 131 14.69 3.76 -1.00
CA ILE A 131 15.30 4.76 -1.89
C ILE A 131 14.24 5.77 -2.35
N ALA A 132 13.11 5.28 -2.86
CA ALA A 132 12.07 6.14 -3.41
C ALA A 132 10.70 5.45 -3.39
N THR A 133 9.66 6.27 -3.42
CA THR A 133 8.31 5.84 -3.79
C THR A 133 8.12 6.16 -5.26
N LEU A 134 7.97 5.14 -6.10
CA LEU A 134 7.75 5.30 -7.54
C LEU A 134 6.25 5.43 -7.80
N TYR A 135 5.88 6.54 -8.43
CA TYR A 135 4.51 6.84 -8.82
C TYR A 135 4.23 6.32 -10.24
N GLY A 136 2.99 5.92 -10.49
CA GLY A 136 2.53 5.62 -11.84
C GLY A 136 2.46 6.89 -12.71
N LYS A 137 2.04 6.73 -13.98
CA LYS A 137 1.94 7.84 -14.95
C LYS A 137 1.10 9.02 -14.45
N ALA A 138 0.14 8.77 -13.56
CA ALA A 138 -0.59 9.80 -12.84
C ALA A 138 0.18 10.21 -11.56
N ARG A 139 0.63 11.46 -11.49
CA ARG A 139 1.24 12.08 -10.28
C ARG A 139 0.18 12.36 -9.22
N GLN A 140 -0.52 11.32 -8.76
CA GLN A 140 -1.48 11.41 -7.66
C GLN A 140 -1.01 10.53 -6.50
N GLU A 141 -0.98 11.10 -5.31
CA GLU A 141 -0.77 10.34 -4.07
C GLU A 141 -2.11 9.73 -3.64
N ARG A 142 -2.18 8.40 -3.63
CA ARG A 142 -3.36 7.67 -3.17
C ARG A 142 -2.92 6.63 -2.15
N ARG A 143 -3.52 6.68 -0.96
CA ARG A 143 -3.44 5.62 0.04
C ARG A 143 -4.81 4.97 0.11
N LEU A 144 -4.89 3.66 -0.10
CA LEU A 144 -6.14 2.92 0.10
C LEU A 144 -6.41 2.85 1.61
N VAL A 145 -7.55 3.36 2.03
CA VAL A 145 -8.03 3.34 3.42
C VAL A 145 -9.44 2.75 3.38
N LYS A 146 -9.76 1.85 4.30
CA LYS A 146 -11.13 1.33 4.38
C LYS A 146 -12.05 2.35 5.06
N LEU A 147 -13.34 2.35 4.72
CA LEU A 147 -14.27 3.36 5.23
C LEU A 147 -14.40 3.33 6.78
N ASP A 148 -14.22 2.17 7.40
CA ASP A 148 -14.20 1.96 8.85
C ASP A 148 -12.92 2.47 9.54
N GLU A 149 -11.82 2.63 8.81
CA GLU A 149 -10.56 3.20 9.30
C GLU A 149 -10.57 4.75 9.29
N VAL A 150 -11.59 5.36 8.68
CA VAL A 150 -11.75 6.81 8.59
C VAL A 150 -12.57 7.32 9.79
N PRO A 151 -12.10 8.34 10.54
CA PRO A 151 -12.86 8.89 11.66
C PRO A 151 -14.27 9.34 11.25
N PRO A 152 -15.34 8.97 11.97
CA PRO A 152 -16.72 9.34 11.60
C PRO A 152 -16.95 10.86 11.46
N LEU A 153 -16.17 11.67 12.18
CA LEU A 153 -16.18 13.13 12.06
C LEU A 153 -15.65 13.61 10.71
N PHE A 154 -14.71 12.90 10.09
CA PHE A 154 -14.20 13.21 8.75
C PHE A 154 -15.31 13.07 7.69
N LEU A 155 -16.10 12.00 7.77
CA LEU A 155 -17.22 11.80 6.84
C LEU A 155 -18.29 12.90 6.98
N ARG A 156 -18.62 13.29 8.21
CA ARG A 156 -19.62 14.34 8.49
C ARG A 156 -19.14 15.72 8.03
N THR A 157 -17.86 16.02 8.20
CA THR A 157 -17.28 17.30 7.76
C THR A 157 -17.17 17.38 6.23
N LEU A 158 -16.78 16.28 5.57
CA LEU A 158 -16.77 16.21 4.11
C LEU A 158 -18.17 16.51 3.52
N LEU A 159 -19.20 15.84 4.05
CA LEU A 159 -20.59 16.08 3.67
C LEU A 159 -21.03 17.53 3.91
N ALA A 160 -20.63 18.14 5.03
CA ALA A 160 -20.99 19.51 5.37
C ALA A 160 -20.32 20.58 4.49
N VAL A 161 -19.11 20.29 3.98
CA VAL A 161 -18.32 21.24 3.17
C VAL A 161 -18.62 21.10 1.68
N GLU A 162 -18.67 19.88 1.15
CA GLU A 162 -18.84 19.64 -0.29
C GLU A 162 -20.30 19.70 -0.76
N ASP A 163 -21.24 19.27 0.09
CA ASP A 163 -22.64 19.22 -0.30
C ASP A 163 -23.57 19.69 0.83
N LYS A 164 -23.70 21.02 0.92
CA LYS A 164 -24.63 21.72 1.81
C LYS A 164 -26.11 21.38 1.57
N GLY A 165 -26.43 20.52 0.59
CA GLY A 165 -27.79 20.13 0.22
C GLY A 165 -28.02 18.62 0.11
N PHE A 166 -27.03 17.76 0.37
CA PHE A 166 -27.10 16.32 0.10
C PHE A 166 -28.29 15.62 0.77
N ARG A 167 -28.75 16.15 1.91
CA ARG A 167 -29.83 15.58 2.72
C ARG A 167 -31.21 16.16 2.43
N ASP A 168 -31.32 17.15 1.54
CA ASP A 168 -32.59 17.77 1.19
C ASP A 168 -33.17 17.08 -0.06
N PRO A 169 -34.25 16.29 0.07
CA PRO A 169 -34.85 15.59 -1.06
C PRO A 169 -35.30 16.53 -2.18
N SER A 170 -35.56 17.81 -1.88
CA SER A 170 -36.01 18.81 -2.84
C SER A 170 -34.90 19.39 -3.72
N ARG A 171 -33.63 19.21 -3.33
CA ARG A 171 -32.46 19.70 -4.08
C ARG A 171 -31.97 18.74 -5.15
N HIS A 172 -32.47 17.50 -5.18
CA HIS A 172 -32.28 16.58 -6.31
C HIS A 172 -33.18 16.96 -7.49
N ARG A 173 -33.04 18.20 -8.01
CA ARG A 173 -33.62 18.60 -9.28
C ARG A 173 -32.46 18.81 -10.26
N PRO A 174 -32.39 18.08 -11.38
CA PRO A 174 -31.31 18.28 -12.35
C PRO A 174 -31.41 19.72 -12.86
N LEU A 175 -30.39 20.53 -12.56
CA LEU A 175 -30.26 21.87 -13.12
C LEU A 175 -29.93 21.70 -14.61
N GLY A 176 -30.97 21.73 -15.44
CA GLY A 176 -30.82 21.97 -16.88
C GLY A 176 -30.19 23.35 -17.07
N HIS A 177 -29.01 23.38 -17.69
CA HIS A 177 -28.27 24.61 -17.97
C HIS A 177 -29.11 25.61 -18.78
N GLY A 178 -28.92 26.88 -18.44
CA GLY A 178 -29.73 28.02 -18.83
C GLY A 178 -29.86 28.29 -20.33
N GLY A 179 -31.07 28.71 -20.70
CA GLY A 179 -31.37 29.47 -21.91
C GLY A 179 -32.44 30.50 -21.55
N ARG A 180 -32.02 31.69 -21.13
CA ARG A 180 -32.94 32.81 -20.85
C ARG A 180 -33.12 33.58 -22.16
N CYS A 181 -34.20 33.34 -22.89
CA CYS A 181 -34.67 34.27 -23.91
C CYS A 181 -35.55 35.32 -23.23
N SER A 182 -34.99 36.48 -22.95
CA SER A 182 -35.76 37.69 -22.72
C SER A 182 -36.12 38.29 -24.08
N SER A 183 -37.37 38.21 -24.48
CA SER A 183 -37.91 39.10 -25.50
C SER A 183 -39.33 39.47 -25.15
N THR A 184 -39.46 40.65 -24.56
CA THR A 184 -40.66 41.48 -24.59
C THR A 184 -40.99 41.78 -26.06
N SER A 185 -41.80 40.95 -26.70
CA SER A 185 -42.63 41.30 -27.86
C SER A 185 -43.57 40.14 -28.22
N SER A 186 -44.83 40.50 -28.45
CA SER A 186 -46.02 39.68 -28.74
C SER A 186 -45.87 38.53 -29.76
N PRO A 187 -46.81 37.56 -29.76
CA PRO A 187 -46.63 36.20 -30.25
C PRO A 187 -47.09 36.03 -31.71
N ALA A 188 -46.16 35.91 -32.66
CA ALA A 188 -46.52 35.48 -34.02
C ALA A 188 -45.31 34.97 -34.82
N SER A 189 -44.47 34.11 -34.25
CA SER A 189 -43.42 33.46 -35.05
C SER A 189 -42.93 32.19 -34.39
N CYS A 190 -43.71 31.12 -34.52
CA CYS A 190 -43.21 29.77 -34.31
C CYS A 190 -43.64 28.95 -35.52
N ARG A 191 -42.99 29.18 -36.68
CA ARG A 191 -43.17 28.35 -37.86
C ARG A 191 -41.98 27.40 -37.97
N ARG A 192 -42.24 26.17 -37.50
CA ARG A 192 -41.40 24.99 -37.70
C ARG A 192 -41.49 24.57 -39.18
N VAL A 193 -40.39 24.54 -39.92
CA VAL A 193 -40.28 23.71 -41.13
C VAL A 193 -38.94 22.98 -41.12
N ALA A 194 -39.06 21.67 -40.97
CA ALA A 194 -37.99 20.71 -41.14
C ALA A 194 -37.74 20.46 -42.63
N ARG A 195 -36.45 20.31 -42.97
CA ARG A 195 -35.85 19.55 -44.08
C ARG A 195 -36.60 19.44 -45.43
N ARG A 196 -35.90 19.97 -46.44
CA ARG A 196 -35.98 19.79 -47.91
C ARG A 196 -37.19 20.38 -48.63
#